data_AF-A0A517NSV8-F1
#
_entry.id   AF-A0A517NSV8-F1
#
_cell.length_a   1.000
_cell.length_b   1.000
_cell.length_c   1.000
_cell.angle_alpha   90.00
_cell.angle_beta   90.00
_cell.angle_gamma   90.00
#
_symmetry.space_group_name_H-M   'P 1'
#
loop_
_entity.id
_entity.type
_entity.pdbx_description
1 polymer ?
#
loop_
_entity_poly.entity_id
_entity_poly.type
_entity_poly.pdbx_seq_one_letter_code
_entity_poly.pdbx_strand_id
1 'polypeptide(L)'
;MSTTIQHAKRYADFGWSVFPCQAATKKPAVRSWKPFQTTRPSTSQLERWFNNSERNVAVVCGSVSNDLVVRDFDSVARYELWQSNHQSLAKTIPTVRTAGGYHCYCRMTPCPRVRINGVGAGELRGNGGFVIGPPSVHPTGAVYEWIVKPQKLLPQLSLDDLDLGHLEGKLSFGEVLHSQQSQRSQQSKPSQLIQTDVVTKDGDFGSQLRDAINASIPKQPGQRNKCLFDLARRLVGVRDDKLTIDELVGVFDQWYELAEPILRTKDYATSLDDFLRATDNAQTAYGATMAEHLNTAIADGCPAWVSSPKYDRRCKLLAALCRQLQRVAGDQPFYLSTHTPGELFDLKPMQCWRWLDLFVRLGKLTKVETGSLAKRRATRFRYIADDL
;
A
#
# COMPACT_ATOMS: atom_id res chain seq x y z
N MET A 1 23.45 -29.80 9.72
CA MET A 1 22.38 -28.78 9.65
C MET A 1 22.74 -27.78 8.56
N SER A 2 21.84 -27.52 7.62
CA SER A 2 22.13 -26.62 6.51
C SER A 2 22.20 -25.18 7.01
N THR A 3 23.41 -24.62 7.07
CA THR A 3 23.64 -23.22 7.48
C THR A 3 23.09 -22.25 6.44
N THR A 4 22.64 -21.04 6.85
CA THR A 4 22.13 -20.01 5.92
C THR A 4 23.11 -19.71 4.78
N ILE A 5 24.43 -19.81 5.04
CA ILE A 5 25.47 -19.64 4.03
C ILE A 5 25.37 -20.65 2.88
N GLN A 6 25.01 -21.91 3.14
CA GLN A 6 24.84 -22.92 2.09
C GLN A 6 23.67 -22.56 1.16
N HIS A 7 22.57 -22.04 1.72
CA HIS A 7 21.45 -21.56 0.92
C HIS A 7 21.81 -20.28 0.14
N ALA A 8 22.52 -19.34 0.76
CA ALA A 8 22.96 -18.12 0.09
C ALA A 8 23.90 -18.43 -1.10
N LYS A 9 24.85 -19.35 -0.93
CA LYS A 9 25.72 -19.84 -2.02
C LYS A 9 24.89 -20.52 -3.11
N ARG A 10 23.94 -21.39 -2.75
CA ARG A 10 23.05 -22.04 -3.72
C ARG A 10 22.18 -21.05 -4.49
N TYR A 11 21.69 -19.98 -3.86
CA TYR A 11 20.96 -18.91 -4.54
C TYR A 11 21.85 -18.15 -5.53
N ALA A 12 23.11 -17.89 -5.15
CA ALA A 12 24.08 -17.32 -6.08
C ALA A 12 24.36 -18.25 -7.27
N ASP A 13 24.41 -19.58 -7.06
CA ASP A 13 24.57 -20.58 -8.13
C ASP A 13 23.37 -20.60 -9.10
N PHE A 14 22.16 -20.27 -8.63
CA PHE A 14 20.99 -20.04 -9.49
C PHE A 14 21.03 -18.69 -10.23
N GLY A 15 22.08 -17.90 -10.00
CA GLY A 15 22.24 -16.55 -10.52
C GLY A 15 21.32 -15.55 -9.84
N TRP A 16 20.92 -15.78 -8.59
CA TRP A 16 20.11 -14.83 -7.83
C TRP A 16 21.00 -13.87 -7.03
N SER A 17 20.63 -12.59 -7.02
CA SER A 17 21.22 -11.60 -6.13
C SER A 17 20.60 -11.71 -4.74
N VAL A 18 21.44 -11.75 -3.71
CA VAL A 18 21.00 -11.92 -2.32
C VAL A 18 21.69 -10.93 -1.39
N PHE A 19 21.10 -10.70 -0.22
CA PHE A 19 21.72 -9.90 0.84
C PHE A 19 21.27 -10.39 2.22
N PRO A 20 22.04 -10.11 3.29
CA PRO A 20 21.69 -10.57 4.63
C PRO A 20 20.64 -9.66 5.27
N CYS A 21 19.79 -10.27 6.07
CA CYS A 21 18.85 -9.62 6.98
C CYS A 21 19.20 -9.99 8.43
N GLN A 22 18.81 -9.14 9.38
CA GLN A 22 19.01 -9.45 10.80
C GLN A 22 18.21 -10.71 11.16
N ALA A 23 18.78 -11.57 12.02
CA ALA A 23 18.16 -12.81 12.47
C ALA A 23 16.72 -12.60 12.94
N ALA A 24 15.81 -13.51 12.59
CA ALA A 24 14.40 -13.44 12.96
C ALA A 24 13.69 -12.11 12.59
N THR A 25 14.22 -11.34 11.63
CA THR A 25 13.60 -10.11 11.14
C THR A 25 13.48 -10.09 9.62
N LYS A 26 12.70 -9.13 9.11
CA LYS A 26 12.67 -8.79 7.68
C LYS A 26 13.54 -7.58 7.33
N LYS A 27 14.46 -7.17 8.22
CA LYS A 27 15.25 -5.94 8.08
C LYS A 27 16.63 -6.26 7.51
N PRO A 28 17.12 -5.52 6.49
CA PRO A 28 18.48 -5.68 5.98
C PRO A 28 19.53 -5.54 7.09
N ALA A 29 20.56 -6.38 7.05
CA ALA A 29 21.76 -6.28 7.90
C ALA A 29 22.90 -5.51 7.19
N VAL A 30 22.60 -4.87 6.07
CA VAL A 30 23.48 -3.99 5.30
C VAL A 30 22.94 -2.56 5.35
N ARG A 31 23.83 -1.56 5.23
CA ARG A 31 23.44 -0.13 5.22
C ARG A 31 22.42 0.19 4.12
N SER A 32 22.59 -0.41 2.95
CA SER A 32 21.64 -0.30 1.84
C SER A 32 21.67 -1.59 1.03
N TRP A 33 20.50 -2.11 0.71
CA TRP A 33 20.34 -3.26 -0.19
C TRP A 33 20.17 -2.84 -1.66
N LYS A 34 19.97 -1.54 -1.92
CA LYS A 34 19.74 -0.99 -3.27
C LYS A 34 20.81 -1.37 -4.29
N PRO A 35 22.13 -1.39 -3.97
CA PRO A 35 23.14 -1.82 -4.93
C PRO A 35 22.93 -3.25 -5.45
N PHE A 36 22.29 -4.12 -4.66
CA PHE A 36 22.03 -5.50 -5.06
C PHE A 36 20.88 -5.66 -6.05
N GLN A 37 20.22 -4.55 -6.44
CA GLN A 37 19.27 -4.50 -7.55
C GLN A 37 19.94 -4.47 -8.92
N THR A 38 21.24 -4.16 -8.99
CA THR A 38 22.00 -4.09 -10.24
C THR A 38 23.25 -4.96 -10.20
N THR A 39 23.80 -5.22 -9.03
CA THR A 39 25.06 -5.96 -8.87
C THR A 39 24.90 -7.12 -7.90
N ARG A 40 25.20 -8.35 -8.33
CA ARG A 40 25.17 -9.53 -7.44
C ARG A 40 26.31 -9.46 -6.41
N PRO A 41 26.11 -9.98 -5.19
CA PRO A 41 27.20 -10.11 -4.23
C PRO A 41 28.25 -11.13 -4.72
N SER A 42 29.50 -10.86 -4.40
CA SER A 42 30.60 -11.83 -4.57
C SER A 42 30.57 -12.92 -3.51
N THR A 43 31.22 -14.06 -3.79
CA THR A 43 31.35 -15.17 -2.83
C THR A 43 31.95 -14.73 -1.49
N SER A 44 32.96 -13.84 -1.52
CA SER A 44 33.58 -13.32 -0.30
C SER A 44 32.64 -12.42 0.52
N GLN A 45 31.73 -11.68 -0.13
CA GLN A 45 30.67 -10.95 0.57
C GLN A 45 29.67 -11.91 1.24
N LEU A 46 29.27 -12.99 0.55
CA LEU A 46 28.40 -14.01 1.13
C LEU A 46 29.04 -14.66 2.36
N GLU A 47 30.32 -15.01 2.27
CA GLU A 47 31.07 -15.59 3.39
C GLU A 47 31.14 -14.60 4.57
N ARG A 48 31.50 -13.34 4.30
CA ARG A 48 31.54 -12.31 5.35
C ARG A 48 30.20 -12.13 6.07
N TRP A 49 29.09 -12.24 5.34
CA TRP A 49 27.76 -12.04 5.90
C TRP A 49 27.23 -13.24 6.68
N PHE A 50 27.48 -14.47 6.20
CA PHE A 50 26.78 -15.65 6.68
C PHE A 50 27.63 -16.68 7.41
N ASN A 51 28.97 -16.58 7.41
CA ASN A 51 29.83 -17.64 7.97
C ASN A 51 29.82 -17.68 9.51
N ASN A 52 29.80 -16.52 10.17
CA ASN A 52 29.89 -16.40 11.63
C ASN A 52 28.73 -15.59 12.25
N SER A 53 27.59 -15.50 11.57
CA SER A 53 26.42 -14.82 12.14
C SER A 53 25.12 -15.44 11.71
N GLU A 54 24.21 -15.58 12.67
CA GLU A 54 22.83 -15.93 12.37
C GLU A 54 22.18 -14.76 11.64
N ARG A 55 21.83 -15.00 10.38
CA ARG A 55 21.20 -14.02 9.50
C ARG A 55 20.10 -14.69 8.74
N ASN A 56 19.09 -13.88 8.43
CA ASN A 56 18.15 -14.22 7.38
C ASN A 56 18.77 -13.88 6.02
N VAL A 57 18.29 -14.51 4.96
CA VAL A 57 18.69 -14.24 3.58
C VAL A 57 17.50 -13.67 2.81
N ALA A 58 17.73 -12.55 2.14
CA ALA A 58 16.79 -11.97 1.20
C ALA A 58 17.26 -12.23 -0.23
N VAL A 59 16.30 -12.48 -1.14
CA VAL A 59 16.53 -12.69 -2.56
C VAL A 59 15.95 -11.50 -3.32
N VAL A 60 16.78 -10.79 -4.05
CA VAL A 60 16.37 -9.67 -4.90
C VAL A 60 15.71 -10.23 -6.15
N CYS A 61 14.55 -9.70 -6.50
CA CYS A 61 13.82 -10.06 -7.71
C CYS A 61 14.24 -9.16 -8.87
N GLY A 62 13.94 -9.56 -10.10
CA GLY A 62 14.24 -8.79 -11.29
C GLY A 62 15.35 -9.34 -12.16
N SER A 63 15.75 -8.53 -13.14
CA SER A 63 16.79 -8.79 -14.13
C SER A 63 18.13 -9.15 -13.51
N VAL A 64 18.51 -8.50 -12.40
CA VAL A 64 19.73 -8.82 -11.64
C VAL A 64 19.76 -10.28 -11.18
N SER A 65 18.61 -10.92 -11.02
CA SER A 65 18.48 -12.32 -10.64
C SER A 65 18.10 -13.23 -11.80
N ASN A 66 18.40 -12.83 -13.04
CA ASN A 66 17.98 -13.49 -14.30
C ASN A 66 16.45 -13.46 -14.48
N ASP A 67 15.84 -12.29 -14.40
CA ASP A 67 14.39 -12.08 -14.54
C ASP A 67 13.55 -12.86 -13.50
N LEU A 68 14.03 -12.90 -12.25
CA LEU A 68 13.31 -13.57 -11.18
C LEU A 68 12.02 -12.82 -10.84
N VAL A 69 10.89 -13.51 -10.87
CA VAL A 69 9.62 -13.01 -10.37
C VAL A 69 9.10 -13.92 -9.26
N VAL A 70 8.55 -13.30 -8.22
CA VAL A 70 7.92 -14.02 -7.11
C VAL A 70 6.47 -13.57 -6.97
N ARG A 71 5.56 -14.55 -7.04
CA ARG A 71 4.16 -14.39 -6.67
C ARG A 71 4.05 -14.65 -5.17
N ASP A 72 3.74 -13.60 -4.41
CA ASP A 72 3.66 -13.59 -2.95
C ASP A 72 2.19 -13.67 -2.53
N PHE A 73 1.72 -14.87 -2.19
CA PHE A 73 0.39 -15.09 -1.62
C PHE A 73 0.45 -14.80 -0.13
N ASP A 74 -0.27 -13.76 0.33
CA ASP A 74 -0.36 -13.37 1.74
C ASP A 74 -1.49 -14.09 2.50
N SER A 75 -2.12 -15.08 1.86
CA SER A 75 -3.20 -15.90 2.40
C SER A 75 -3.08 -17.35 1.93
N VAL A 76 -3.19 -18.28 2.88
CA VAL A 76 -3.23 -19.74 2.62
C VAL A 76 -4.37 -20.09 1.65
N ALA A 77 -5.59 -19.62 1.91
CA ALA A 77 -6.76 -19.92 1.09
C ALA A 77 -6.61 -19.44 -0.37
N ARG A 78 -5.86 -18.36 -0.61
CA ARG A 78 -5.60 -17.83 -1.96
C ARG A 78 -4.60 -18.69 -2.72
N TYR A 79 -3.55 -19.13 -2.05
CA TYR A 79 -2.62 -20.09 -2.64
C TYR A 79 -3.32 -21.42 -2.95
N GLU A 80 -4.16 -21.94 -2.05
CA GLU A 80 -4.91 -23.19 -2.27
C GLU A 80 -5.87 -23.09 -3.45
N LEU A 81 -6.52 -21.94 -3.63
CA LEU A 81 -7.36 -21.68 -4.80
C LEU A 81 -6.53 -21.63 -6.10
N TRP A 82 -5.38 -20.93 -6.08
CA TRP A 82 -4.49 -20.93 -7.24
C TRP A 82 -3.98 -22.34 -7.55
N GLN A 83 -3.56 -23.08 -6.53
CA GLN A 83 -3.08 -24.45 -6.64
C GLN A 83 -4.15 -25.40 -7.22
N SER A 84 -5.43 -25.25 -6.85
CA SER A 84 -6.51 -26.08 -7.36
C SER A 84 -6.84 -25.79 -8.82
N ASN A 85 -6.69 -24.53 -9.26
CA ASN A 85 -6.85 -24.12 -10.65
C ASN A 85 -5.63 -24.48 -11.52
N HIS A 86 -4.43 -24.49 -10.93
CA HIS A 86 -3.14 -24.65 -11.63
C HIS A 86 -2.36 -25.87 -11.14
N GLN A 87 -3.02 -27.03 -11.00
CA GLN A 87 -2.48 -28.22 -10.31
C GLN A 87 -1.14 -28.70 -10.88
N SER A 88 -0.96 -28.68 -12.20
CA SER A 88 0.28 -29.09 -12.85
C SER A 88 1.43 -28.14 -12.52
N LEU A 89 1.18 -26.82 -12.59
CA LEU A 89 2.17 -25.80 -12.25
C LEU A 89 2.53 -25.86 -10.77
N ALA A 90 1.54 -25.99 -9.88
CA ALA A 90 1.75 -26.03 -8.44
C ALA A 90 2.63 -27.21 -7.98
N LYS A 91 2.67 -28.31 -8.73
CA LYS A 91 3.57 -29.45 -8.46
C LYS A 91 5.03 -29.16 -8.81
N THR A 92 5.28 -28.26 -9.75
CA THR A 92 6.61 -28.03 -10.32
C THR A 92 7.21 -26.67 -9.98
N ILE A 93 6.37 -25.66 -9.70
CA ILE A 93 6.81 -24.31 -9.41
C ILE A 93 7.51 -24.27 -8.05
N PRO A 94 8.73 -23.73 -7.95
CA PRO A 94 9.41 -23.65 -6.67
C PRO A 94 8.64 -22.75 -5.71
N THR A 95 8.25 -23.32 -4.58
CA THR A 95 7.32 -22.71 -3.63
C THR A 95 7.88 -22.74 -2.23
N VAL A 96 7.85 -21.59 -1.58
CA VAL A 96 8.22 -21.41 -0.18
C VAL A 96 6.96 -21.23 0.65
N ARG A 97 6.82 -22.01 1.72
CA ARG A 97 5.86 -21.72 2.79
C ARG A 97 6.40 -20.60 3.66
N THR A 98 5.60 -19.58 3.92
CA THR A 98 5.94 -18.42 4.75
C THR A 98 5.17 -18.47 6.08
N ALA A 99 5.28 -17.42 6.89
CA ALA A 99 4.51 -17.31 8.13
C ALA A 99 2.98 -17.17 7.92
N GLY A 100 2.54 -16.70 6.75
CA GLY A 100 1.12 -16.40 6.49
C GLY A 100 0.59 -16.85 5.13
N GLY A 101 1.43 -17.47 4.30
CA GLY A 101 1.06 -17.88 2.94
C GLY A 101 2.25 -18.49 2.20
N TYR A 102 2.42 -18.13 0.93
CA TYR A 102 3.35 -18.82 0.03
C TYR A 102 4.04 -17.89 -0.96
N HIS A 103 5.32 -18.12 -1.24
CA HIS A 103 6.03 -17.47 -2.35
C HIS A 103 6.24 -18.48 -3.47
N CYS A 104 5.73 -18.22 -4.67
CA CYS A 104 5.98 -19.02 -5.86
C CYS A 104 6.98 -18.31 -6.77
N TYR A 105 8.10 -18.98 -7.10
CA TYR A 105 9.23 -18.41 -7.83
C TYR A 105 9.20 -18.86 -9.29
N CYS A 106 9.31 -17.92 -10.22
CA CYS A 106 9.29 -18.17 -11.66
C CYS A 106 10.17 -17.16 -12.43
N ARG A 107 10.27 -17.35 -13.74
CA ARG A 107 10.86 -16.36 -14.68
C ARG A 107 9.75 -15.68 -15.47
N MET A 108 9.96 -14.41 -15.79
CA MET A 108 9.09 -13.66 -16.71
C MET A 108 9.95 -12.65 -17.45
N THR A 109 10.01 -12.76 -18.77
CA THR A 109 10.81 -11.88 -19.63
C THR A 109 9.88 -11.20 -20.66
N PRO A 110 9.88 -9.86 -20.76
CA PRO A 110 10.66 -8.93 -19.94
C PRO A 110 10.20 -8.93 -18.47
N CYS A 111 11.14 -8.77 -17.53
CA CYS A 111 10.80 -8.76 -16.12
C CYS A 111 10.07 -7.45 -15.75
N PRO A 112 8.89 -7.52 -15.13
CA PRO A 112 8.09 -6.34 -14.86
C PRO A 112 8.65 -5.54 -13.67
N ARG A 113 8.51 -4.21 -13.72
CA ARG A 113 8.88 -3.28 -12.63
C ARG A 113 7.77 -3.23 -11.60
N VAL A 114 7.80 -4.17 -10.66
CA VAL A 114 6.63 -4.48 -9.85
C VAL A 114 6.99 -4.67 -8.39
N ARG A 115 6.43 -3.77 -7.58
CA ARG A 115 5.80 -4.10 -6.29
C ARG A 115 4.34 -3.67 -6.39
N ILE A 116 3.49 -4.55 -6.91
CA ILE A 116 2.05 -4.30 -6.97
C ILE A 116 1.44 -5.03 -5.79
N ASN A 117 0.97 -4.25 -4.82
CA ASN A 117 0.25 -4.75 -3.67
C ASN A 117 -1.22 -4.99 -4.06
N GLY A 118 -1.83 -6.06 -3.55
CA GLY A 118 -3.27 -6.30 -3.68
C GLY A 118 -3.69 -6.91 -5.02
N VAL A 119 -2.78 -7.59 -5.73
CA VAL A 119 -3.15 -8.32 -6.95
C VAL A 119 -3.77 -9.66 -6.57
N GLY A 120 -5.10 -9.76 -6.64
CA GLY A 120 -5.82 -10.99 -6.32
C GLY A 120 -5.59 -11.50 -4.88
N ALA A 121 -5.40 -10.59 -3.92
CA ALA A 121 -4.97 -10.87 -2.53
C ALA A 121 -3.58 -11.55 -2.46
N GLY A 122 -2.57 -10.73 -2.76
CA GLY A 122 -1.15 -11.06 -2.76
C GLY A 122 -0.33 -9.93 -3.40
N GLU A 123 0.98 -10.12 -3.53
CA GLU A 123 1.87 -9.23 -4.26
C GLU A 123 2.53 -9.97 -5.44
N LEU A 124 2.95 -9.21 -6.46
CA LEU A 124 3.90 -9.68 -7.47
C LEU A 124 5.21 -8.90 -7.26
N ARG A 125 6.34 -9.60 -7.26
CA ARG A 125 7.68 -9.03 -7.00
C ARG A 125 8.57 -9.25 -8.22
N GLY A 126 8.94 -8.16 -8.89
CA GLY A 126 9.87 -8.16 -10.03
C GLY A 126 11.01 -7.18 -9.81
N ASN A 127 11.40 -6.44 -10.86
CA ASN A 127 12.44 -5.42 -10.78
C ASN A 127 12.20 -4.44 -9.62
N GLY A 128 13.22 -4.29 -8.76
CA GLY A 128 13.18 -3.39 -7.60
C GLY A 128 12.52 -3.97 -6.34
N GLY A 129 12.08 -5.23 -6.37
CA GLY A 129 11.57 -5.97 -5.21
C GLY A 129 12.58 -6.98 -4.63
N PHE A 130 12.31 -7.46 -3.43
CA PHE A 130 12.98 -8.62 -2.84
C PHE A 130 11.99 -9.41 -1.98
N VAL A 131 12.33 -10.66 -1.68
CA VAL A 131 11.59 -11.51 -0.73
C VAL A 131 12.55 -12.11 0.29
N ILE A 132 12.04 -12.45 1.47
CA ILE A 132 12.78 -13.27 2.44
C ILE A 132 12.74 -14.72 1.96
N GLY A 133 13.91 -15.35 1.84
CA GLY A 133 14.06 -16.72 1.33
C GLY A 133 14.43 -17.72 2.42
N PRO A 134 14.22 -19.03 2.20
CA PRO A 134 14.70 -20.08 3.11
C PRO A 134 16.22 -20.03 3.34
N PRO A 135 16.73 -20.42 4.52
CA PRO A 135 16.01 -20.96 5.68
C PRO A 135 15.69 -19.88 6.72
N SER A 136 15.42 -18.64 6.30
CA SER A 136 15.19 -17.50 7.20
C SER A 136 14.06 -17.72 8.20
N VAL A 137 14.11 -17.02 9.33
CA VAL A 137 13.09 -17.07 10.39
C VAL A 137 12.27 -15.78 10.41
N HIS A 138 10.95 -15.89 10.44
CA HIS A 138 10.03 -14.77 10.58
C HIS A 138 10.08 -14.19 12.01
N PRO A 139 9.72 -12.91 12.25
CA PRO A 139 9.54 -12.36 13.60
C PRO A 139 8.61 -13.14 14.54
N THR A 140 7.74 -13.99 13.99
CA THR A 140 6.83 -14.87 14.75
C THR A 140 7.44 -16.23 15.09
N GLY A 141 8.68 -16.50 14.66
CA GLY A 141 9.34 -17.81 14.79
C GLY A 141 9.09 -18.78 13.63
N ALA A 142 8.13 -18.51 12.74
CA ALA A 142 7.89 -19.35 11.57
C ALA A 142 9.09 -19.35 10.60
N VAL A 143 9.50 -20.53 10.15
CA VAL A 143 10.64 -20.70 9.23
C VAL A 143 10.15 -20.66 7.77
N TYR A 144 10.84 -19.89 6.93
CA TYR A 144 10.62 -19.94 5.49
C TYR A 144 11.22 -21.24 4.94
N GLU A 145 10.39 -22.09 4.35
CA GLU A 145 10.76 -23.44 3.96
C GLU A 145 10.33 -23.76 2.53
N TRP A 146 11.21 -24.37 1.74
CA TRP A 146 10.87 -24.89 0.42
C TRP A 146 9.95 -26.10 0.53
N ILE A 147 8.69 -25.96 0.10
CA ILE A 147 7.77 -27.09 -0.08
C ILE A 147 7.88 -27.70 -1.47
N VAL A 148 8.31 -26.91 -2.45
CA VAL A 148 8.77 -27.37 -3.77
C VAL A 148 10.12 -26.71 -4.03
N LYS A 149 11.18 -27.51 -4.13
CA LYS A 149 12.56 -26.99 -4.21
C LYS A 149 12.88 -26.44 -5.61
N PRO A 150 13.65 -25.35 -5.70
CA PRO A 150 14.11 -24.84 -6.99
C PRO A 150 15.09 -25.80 -7.65
N GLN A 151 14.82 -26.08 -8.94
CA GLN A 151 15.77 -26.67 -9.87
C GLN A 151 16.64 -25.56 -10.49
N LYS A 152 17.72 -25.94 -11.18
CA LYS A 152 18.65 -24.97 -11.80
C LYS A 152 17.95 -24.03 -12.79
N LEU A 153 16.96 -24.54 -13.52
CA LEU A 153 16.09 -23.76 -14.41
C LEU A 153 14.73 -23.59 -13.74
N LEU A 154 14.33 -22.34 -13.53
CA LEU A 154 12.98 -21.98 -13.12
C LEU A 154 12.04 -21.95 -14.33
N PRO A 155 10.75 -22.30 -14.17
CA PRO A 155 9.79 -22.20 -15.26
C PRO A 155 9.61 -20.74 -15.68
N GLN A 156 9.53 -20.51 -16.99
CA GLN A 156 9.12 -19.23 -17.56
C GLN A 156 7.60 -19.19 -17.66
N LEU A 157 6.99 -18.21 -17.01
CA LEU A 157 5.55 -18.08 -16.87
C LEU A 157 5.07 -16.72 -17.36
N SER A 158 3.82 -16.69 -17.81
CA SER A 158 3.06 -15.50 -18.14
C SER A 158 2.32 -14.95 -16.92
N LEU A 159 1.62 -13.83 -17.09
CA LEU A 159 0.73 -13.32 -16.06
C LEU A 159 -0.49 -14.24 -15.85
N ASP A 160 -0.99 -14.90 -16.90
CA ASP A 160 -2.14 -15.80 -16.80
C ASP A 160 -1.86 -17.03 -15.93
N ASP A 161 -0.66 -17.59 -16.05
CA ASP A 161 -0.21 -18.71 -15.20
C ASP A 161 -0.23 -18.37 -13.68
N LEU A 162 -0.29 -17.09 -13.35
CA LEU A 162 -0.31 -16.55 -11.98
C LEU A 162 -1.67 -15.94 -11.58
N ASP A 163 -2.73 -16.13 -12.38
CA ASP A 163 -4.04 -15.47 -12.29
C ASP A 163 -3.98 -13.93 -12.40
N LEU A 164 -2.99 -13.43 -13.15
CA LEU A 164 -2.69 -12.01 -13.30
C LEU A 164 -2.90 -11.48 -14.72
N GLY A 165 -3.50 -12.23 -15.63
CA GLY A 165 -3.78 -11.78 -17.01
C GLY A 165 -4.46 -10.42 -17.12
N HIS A 166 -5.32 -10.10 -16.16
CA HIS A 166 -5.99 -8.80 -16.06
C HIS A 166 -5.02 -7.61 -15.87
N LEU A 167 -3.73 -7.85 -15.60
CA LEU A 167 -2.66 -6.86 -15.53
C LEU A 167 -1.85 -6.73 -16.83
N GLU A 168 -2.13 -7.53 -17.85
CA GLU A 168 -1.48 -7.42 -19.14
C GLU A 168 -1.66 -6.00 -19.73
N GLY A 169 -0.59 -5.44 -20.29
CA GLY A 169 -0.54 -4.05 -20.76
C GLY A 169 -0.57 -2.97 -19.67
N LYS A 170 -0.71 -3.34 -18.39
CA LYS A 170 -0.72 -2.41 -17.24
C LYS A 170 0.60 -2.37 -16.48
N LEU A 171 1.55 -3.24 -16.84
CA LEU A 171 2.88 -3.33 -16.23
C LEU A 171 3.89 -2.50 -17.01
N SER A 172 4.79 -1.84 -16.30
CA SER A 172 5.98 -1.23 -16.90
C SER A 172 7.14 -2.23 -16.87
N PHE A 173 7.99 -2.19 -17.89
CA PHE A 173 9.12 -3.09 -18.08
C PHE A 173 10.41 -2.26 -18.27
N GLY A 174 11.57 -2.77 -17.87
CA GLY A 174 12.88 -2.12 -18.05
C GLY A 174 13.76 -2.01 -16.79
N GLU A 175 15.00 -1.56 -16.98
CA GLU A 175 16.02 -1.41 -15.92
C GLU A 175 15.76 -0.22 -14.98
N VAL A 176 16.25 -0.30 -13.75
CA VAL A 176 16.17 0.78 -12.76
C VAL A 176 17.22 1.86 -13.10
N LEU A 177 16.82 2.91 -13.83
CA LEU A 177 17.64 4.11 -14.00
C LEU A 177 17.93 4.73 -12.62
N HIS A 178 19.22 4.85 -12.29
CA HIS A 178 19.70 5.53 -11.09
C HIS A 178 19.39 7.03 -11.21
N SER A 179 18.60 7.57 -10.28
CA SER A 179 18.52 9.02 -10.08
C SER A 179 19.87 9.50 -9.56
N GLN A 180 20.63 10.22 -10.40
CA GLN A 180 21.87 10.87 -9.99
C GLN A 180 21.57 11.90 -8.89
N GLN A 181 22.29 11.75 -7.77
CA GLN A 181 22.25 12.67 -6.64
C GLN A 181 22.79 14.03 -7.08
N SER A 182 21.96 15.07 -6.99
CA SER A 182 22.42 16.45 -7.04
C SER A 182 23.12 16.79 -5.73
N GLN A 183 24.44 16.91 -5.79
CA GLN A 183 25.26 17.60 -4.81
C GLN A 183 24.80 19.05 -4.70
N ARG A 184 24.44 19.52 -3.50
CA ARG A 184 24.67 20.93 -3.17
C ARG A 184 24.93 21.13 -1.69
N SER A 185 25.85 22.04 -1.50
CA SER A 185 26.73 22.30 -0.37
C SER A 185 26.03 22.85 0.87
N GLN A 186 26.71 22.63 1.99
CA GLN A 186 26.55 23.29 3.27
C GLN A 186 26.53 24.82 3.15
N GLN A 187 25.67 25.49 3.92
CA GLN A 187 26.04 26.65 4.74
C GLN A 187 24.95 26.97 5.76
N SER A 188 25.38 27.37 6.94
CA SER A 188 24.54 27.58 8.13
C SER A 188 24.56 29.05 8.56
N LYS A 189 23.48 29.45 9.28
CA LYS A 189 23.32 30.58 10.25
C LYS A 189 22.75 31.92 9.72
N PRO A 190 22.21 32.82 10.60
CA PRO A 190 21.26 32.60 11.71
C PRO A 190 20.14 33.69 11.80
N SER A 191 19.08 33.38 12.59
CA SER A 191 18.18 34.27 13.37
C SER A 191 17.44 35.46 12.71
N GLN A 192 16.13 35.57 12.96
CA GLN A 192 15.58 36.61 13.86
C GLN A 192 14.08 36.42 14.16
N LEU A 193 13.78 36.40 15.46
CA LEU A 193 12.44 36.53 16.04
C LEU A 193 11.91 37.95 15.75
N ILE A 194 10.68 38.03 15.23
CA ILE A 194 9.83 39.20 15.44
C ILE A 194 8.49 38.69 15.96
N GLN A 195 8.29 38.96 17.24
CA GLN A 195 7.03 38.81 17.95
C GLN A 195 6.22 40.08 17.67
N THR A 196 4.99 39.92 17.17
CA THR A 196 3.97 40.99 17.27
C THR A 196 2.64 40.35 17.59
N ASP A 197 2.18 40.59 18.82
CA ASP A 197 0.86 40.22 19.30
C ASP A 197 -0.18 41.14 18.66
N VAL A 198 -1.14 40.53 17.95
CA VAL A 198 -2.44 41.15 17.67
C VAL A 198 -3.49 40.20 18.22
N VAL A 199 -4.11 40.59 19.33
CA VAL A 199 -5.21 39.86 19.95
C VAL A 199 -6.49 40.18 19.19
N THR A 200 -7.05 39.22 18.44
CA THR A 200 -8.50 38.92 18.38
C THR A 200 -8.77 37.63 17.58
N LYS A 201 -9.72 36.79 18.03
CA LYS A 201 -10.23 35.53 17.41
C LYS A 201 -9.24 34.39 17.07
N ASP A 202 -7.93 34.59 17.14
CA ASP A 202 -6.91 33.55 16.84
C ASP A 202 -6.75 32.44 17.89
N GLY A 203 -7.32 32.62 19.08
CA GLY A 203 -7.16 31.67 20.19
C GLY A 203 -7.75 30.28 19.93
N ASP A 204 -8.88 30.21 19.22
CA ASP A 204 -9.57 28.96 18.90
C ASP A 204 -8.90 28.24 17.73
N PHE A 205 -8.61 28.98 16.65
CA PHE A 205 -7.90 28.45 15.48
C PHE A 205 -6.50 27.91 15.83
N GLY A 206 -5.72 28.68 16.60
CA GLY A 206 -4.39 28.25 17.06
C GLY A 206 -4.45 27.07 18.06
N SER A 207 -5.56 26.90 18.79
CA SER A 207 -5.77 25.72 19.65
C SER A 207 -6.11 24.49 18.81
N GLN A 208 -7.02 24.63 17.85
CA GLN A 208 -7.45 23.56 16.95
C GLN A 208 -6.31 23.02 16.09
N LEU A 209 -5.43 23.91 15.59
CA LEU A 209 -4.21 23.50 14.89
C LEU A 209 -3.27 22.69 15.79
N ARG A 210 -3.04 23.14 17.04
CA ARG A 210 -2.21 22.42 18.02
C ARG A 210 -2.79 21.06 18.37
N ASP A 211 -4.10 20.97 18.57
CA ASP A 211 -4.79 19.71 18.82
C ASP A 211 -4.68 18.75 17.63
N ALA A 212 -4.83 19.27 16.41
CA ALA A 212 -4.66 18.48 15.18
C ALA A 212 -3.23 17.92 15.04
N ILE A 213 -2.22 18.75 15.33
CA ILE A 213 -0.81 18.35 15.32
C ILE A 213 -0.57 17.26 16.37
N ASN A 214 -0.90 17.51 17.65
CA ASN A 214 -0.63 16.59 18.75
C ASN A 214 -1.34 15.24 18.56
N ALA A 215 -2.59 15.26 18.10
CA ALA A 215 -3.38 14.05 17.92
C ALA A 215 -2.97 13.21 16.71
N SER A 216 -2.09 13.72 15.85
CA SER A 216 -1.58 13.05 14.66
C SER A 216 -0.10 12.68 14.75
N ILE A 217 0.56 12.83 15.90
CA ILE A 217 1.95 12.42 16.08
C ILE A 217 2.08 10.88 16.00
N PRO A 218 3.06 10.34 15.24
CA PRO A 218 3.34 8.90 15.22
C PRO A 218 3.68 8.41 16.63
N LYS A 219 3.10 7.29 17.06
CA LYS A 219 3.45 6.67 18.35
C LYS A 219 4.59 5.66 18.21
N GLN A 220 4.80 5.16 17.00
CA GLN A 220 5.83 4.17 16.69
C GLN A 220 6.32 4.31 15.23
N PRO A 221 7.54 3.85 14.93
CA PRO A 221 8.09 3.90 13.58
C PRO A 221 7.21 3.19 12.55
N GLY A 222 7.09 3.80 11.36
CA GLY A 222 6.28 3.28 10.24
C GLY A 222 4.86 3.84 10.16
N GLN A 223 4.42 4.66 11.13
CA GLN A 223 3.10 5.29 11.11
C GLN A 223 3.06 6.63 10.33
N ARG A 224 4.22 7.16 9.92
CA ARG A 224 4.35 8.49 9.27
C ARG A 224 3.25 8.79 8.25
N ASN A 225 3.09 7.96 7.23
CA ASN A 225 2.16 8.27 6.13
C ASN A 225 0.70 8.32 6.60
N LYS A 226 0.33 7.43 7.53
CA LYS A 226 -1.00 7.44 8.15
C LYS A 226 -1.19 8.74 8.95
N CYS A 227 -0.22 9.06 9.79
CA CYS A 227 -0.23 10.25 10.63
C CYS A 227 -0.28 11.57 9.84
N LEU A 228 0.44 11.66 8.72
CA LEU A 228 0.36 12.82 7.82
C LEU A 228 -0.99 12.94 7.13
N PHE A 229 -1.59 11.82 6.75
CA PHE A 229 -2.94 11.81 6.18
C PHE A 229 -4.00 12.15 7.24
N ASP A 230 -3.81 11.67 8.47
CA ASP A 230 -4.67 12.00 9.62
C ASP A 230 -4.57 13.48 9.97
N LEU A 231 -3.36 14.06 9.98
CA LEU A 231 -3.15 15.50 10.14
C LEU A 231 -3.88 16.26 9.04
N ALA A 232 -3.66 15.91 7.76
CA ALA A 232 -4.33 16.55 6.63
C ALA A 232 -5.86 16.53 6.78
N ARG A 233 -6.44 15.39 7.20
CA ARG A 233 -7.89 15.28 7.45
C ARG A 233 -8.38 16.08 8.66
N ARG A 234 -7.54 16.27 9.68
CA ARG A 234 -7.87 17.11 10.84
C ARG A 234 -7.84 18.59 10.52
N LEU A 235 -7.12 18.99 9.48
CA LEU A 235 -7.09 20.36 8.98
C LEU A 235 -8.29 20.71 8.07
N VAL A 236 -9.00 19.69 7.57
CA VAL A 236 -10.25 19.88 6.81
C VAL A 236 -11.33 20.44 7.74
N GLY A 237 -11.78 21.66 7.49
CA GLY A 237 -12.86 22.31 8.23
C GLY A 237 -12.44 23.00 9.53
N VAL A 238 -11.14 23.21 9.76
CA VAL A 238 -10.63 24.01 10.90
C VAL A 238 -10.95 25.51 10.73
N ARG A 239 -11.16 25.96 9.50
CA ARG A 239 -11.69 27.28 9.16
C ARG A 239 -12.43 27.21 7.82
N ASP A 240 -13.21 28.25 7.51
CA ASP A 240 -14.08 28.29 6.33
C ASP A 240 -13.31 28.36 5.00
N ASP A 241 -12.10 28.94 5.01
CA ASP A 241 -11.21 29.08 3.85
C ASP A 241 -10.04 28.09 3.86
N LYS A 242 -9.52 27.77 2.66
CA LYS A 242 -8.41 26.81 2.52
C LYS A 242 -7.11 27.47 3.02
N LEU A 243 -6.38 26.77 3.88
CA LEU A 243 -5.03 27.16 4.30
C LEU A 243 -4.11 27.38 3.10
N THR A 244 -3.31 28.43 3.16
CA THR A 244 -2.25 28.73 2.19
C THR A 244 -1.11 27.72 2.30
N ILE A 245 -0.24 27.68 1.28
CA ILE A 245 0.94 26.79 1.29
C ILE A 245 1.87 27.13 2.46
N ASP A 246 2.09 28.42 2.73
CA ASP A 246 2.98 28.86 3.81
C ASP A 246 2.43 28.49 5.19
N GLU A 247 1.11 28.59 5.40
CA GLU A 247 0.46 28.13 6.62
C GLU A 247 0.55 26.59 6.78
N LEU A 248 0.35 25.84 5.69
CA LEU A 248 0.50 24.38 5.71
C LEU A 248 1.94 23.97 6.02
N VAL A 249 2.94 24.66 5.47
CA VAL A 249 4.35 24.45 5.81
C VAL A 249 4.59 24.74 7.29
N GLY A 250 4.08 25.85 7.83
CA GLY A 250 4.23 26.17 9.26
C GLY A 250 3.57 25.17 10.20
N VAL A 251 2.43 24.57 9.81
CA VAL A 251 1.80 23.46 10.54
C VAL A 251 2.62 22.18 10.45
N PHE A 252 3.15 21.89 9.27
CA PHE A 252 4.00 20.72 9.04
C PHE A 252 5.30 20.80 9.84
N ASP A 253 5.93 21.97 9.92
CA ASP A 253 7.18 22.18 10.67
C ASP A 253 7.02 21.79 12.13
N GLN A 254 5.96 22.30 12.77
CA GLN A 254 5.63 21.96 14.16
C GLN A 254 5.34 20.46 14.34
N TRP A 255 4.61 19.85 13.40
CA TRP A 255 4.38 18.41 13.44
C TRP A 255 5.67 17.61 13.24
N TYR A 256 6.55 18.04 12.34
CA TYR A 256 7.79 17.35 12.01
C TYR A 256 8.78 17.42 13.16
N GLU A 257 8.93 18.57 13.83
CA GLU A 257 9.77 18.71 15.03
C GLU A 257 9.36 17.71 16.12
N LEU A 258 8.05 17.53 16.35
CA LEU A 258 7.53 16.60 17.35
C LEU A 258 7.62 15.13 16.91
N ALA A 259 7.48 14.86 15.60
CA ALA A 259 7.49 13.51 15.05
C ALA A 259 8.91 12.99 14.78
N GLU A 260 9.86 13.87 14.46
CA GLU A 260 11.22 13.54 14.00
C GLU A 260 11.93 12.49 14.87
N PRO A 261 11.89 12.54 16.21
CA PRO A 261 12.53 11.53 17.06
C PRO A 261 11.99 10.10 16.86
N ILE A 262 10.78 9.98 16.32
CA ILE A 262 10.03 8.74 16.10
C ILE A 262 10.16 8.28 14.64
N LEU A 263 10.43 9.22 13.72
CA LEU A 263 10.62 8.96 12.31
C LEU A 263 11.99 8.32 12.05
N ARG A 264 12.01 7.22 11.27
CA ARG A 264 13.25 6.45 11.02
C ARG A 264 13.87 6.59 9.62
N THR A 265 13.09 6.96 8.60
CA THR A 265 13.43 6.59 7.20
C THR A 265 13.26 7.68 6.16
N LYS A 266 12.74 8.86 6.50
CA LYS A 266 12.35 9.89 5.53
C LYS A 266 12.80 11.26 6.03
N ASP A 267 13.47 12.02 5.17
CA ASP A 267 13.87 13.41 5.44
C ASP A 267 12.66 14.37 5.43
N TYR A 268 12.91 15.58 5.90
CA TYR A 268 11.94 16.67 5.97
C TYR A 268 11.26 16.95 4.63
N ALA A 269 12.02 17.08 3.54
CA ALA A 269 11.49 17.48 2.23
C ALA A 269 10.54 16.43 1.63
N THR A 270 10.93 15.16 1.69
CA THR A 270 10.04 14.05 1.34
C THR A 270 8.84 14.00 2.27
N SER A 271 9.05 14.42 3.52
CA SER A 271 8.01 14.41 4.52
C SER A 271 6.90 15.41 4.25
N LEU A 272 7.31 16.62 3.85
CA LEU A 272 6.49 17.74 3.46
C LEU A 272 5.74 17.48 2.15
N ASP A 273 6.39 16.92 1.12
CA ASP A 273 5.74 16.62 -0.16
C ASP A 273 4.56 15.64 0.01
N ASP A 274 4.72 14.55 0.76
CA ASP A 274 3.58 13.63 0.98
C ASP A 274 2.48 14.29 1.85
N PHE A 275 2.81 15.23 2.74
CA PHE A 275 1.84 15.98 3.53
C PHE A 275 1.02 16.94 2.67
N LEU A 276 1.67 17.75 1.83
CA LEU A 276 0.98 18.65 0.91
C LEU A 276 0.07 17.86 -0.04
N ARG A 277 0.58 16.74 -0.59
CA ARG A 277 -0.26 15.82 -1.38
C ARG A 277 -1.43 15.25 -0.58
N ALA A 278 -1.26 14.96 0.71
CA ALA A 278 -2.35 14.49 1.56
C ALA A 278 -3.42 15.58 1.75
N THR A 279 -3.03 16.84 1.94
CA THR A 279 -3.96 17.98 2.10
C THR A 279 -4.78 18.23 0.83
N ASP A 280 -4.21 18.08 -0.36
CA ASP A 280 -4.94 18.18 -1.62
C ASP A 280 -5.96 17.04 -1.83
N ASN A 281 -5.74 15.89 -1.17
CA ASN A 281 -6.59 14.70 -1.32
C ASN A 281 -7.58 14.50 -0.17
N ALA A 282 -7.38 15.14 0.98
CA ALA A 282 -8.25 15.02 2.15
C ALA A 282 -9.58 15.78 1.91
N GLN A 283 -10.65 15.02 1.63
CA GLN A 283 -12.00 15.56 1.39
C GLN A 283 -12.95 15.38 2.58
N THR A 284 -12.57 14.55 3.56
CA THR A 284 -13.40 14.23 4.72
C THR A 284 -12.66 14.54 6.00
N ALA A 285 -13.32 15.27 6.91
CA ALA A 285 -12.81 15.56 8.24
C ALA A 285 -12.44 14.27 8.98
N TYR A 286 -11.43 14.35 9.83
CA TYR A 286 -10.99 13.24 10.66
C TYR A 286 -12.11 12.82 11.64
N GLY A 287 -12.39 11.52 11.74
CA GLY A 287 -13.42 10.97 12.64
C GLY A 287 -14.62 10.37 11.91
N ALA A 288 -15.04 10.93 10.77
CA ALA A 288 -16.12 10.34 9.97
C ALA A 288 -15.66 8.99 9.37
N THR A 289 -16.26 7.89 9.86
CA THR A 289 -15.99 6.54 9.37
C THR A 289 -17.08 6.06 8.41
N MET A 290 -16.72 5.20 7.47
CA MET A 290 -17.72 4.55 6.61
C MET A 290 -18.75 3.74 7.43
N ALA A 291 -18.35 3.24 8.60
CA ALA A 291 -19.25 2.53 9.52
C ALA A 291 -20.32 3.45 10.13
N GLU A 292 -19.99 4.70 10.45
CA GLU A 292 -20.97 5.68 10.94
C GLU A 292 -21.96 6.07 9.85
N HIS A 293 -21.48 6.37 8.63
CA HIS A 293 -22.36 6.63 7.50
C HIS A 293 -23.29 5.44 7.20
N LEU A 294 -22.78 4.22 7.38
CA LEU A 294 -23.59 3.02 7.26
C LEU A 294 -24.66 2.95 8.36
N ASN A 295 -24.30 3.18 9.63
CA ASN A 295 -25.28 3.17 10.73
C ASN A 295 -26.38 4.21 10.52
N THR A 296 -26.04 5.41 10.05
CA THR A 296 -27.04 6.42 9.68
C THR A 296 -27.91 5.96 8.52
N ALA A 297 -27.33 5.35 7.49
CA ALA A 297 -28.08 4.80 6.35
C ALA A 297 -29.03 3.66 6.76
N ILE A 298 -28.67 2.86 7.75
CA ILE A 298 -29.54 1.82 8.33
C ILE A 298 -30.73 2.46 9.03
N ALA A 299 -30.48 3.48 9.86
CA ALA A 299 -31.52 4.17 10.63
C ALA A 299 -32.51 4.92 9.73
N ASP A 300 -32.01 5.53 8.65
CA ASP A 300 -32.78 6.31 7.67
C ASP A 300 -33.61 5.44 6.70
N GLY A 301 -33.35 4.13 6.69
CA GLY A 301 -34.08 3.16 5.86
C GLY A 301 -33.72 3.23 4.37
N CYS A 302 -34.24 2.27 3.59
CA CYS A 302 -33.92 2.20 2.16
C CYS A 302 -34.73 3.19 1.32
N PRO A 303 -34.15 3.75 0.23
CA PRO A 303 -34.87 4.57 -0.73
C PRO A 303 -36.15 3.93 -1.28
N ALA A 304 -37.18 4.74 -1.55
CA ALA A 304 -38.47 4.26 -2.04
C ALA A 304 -38.33 3.49 -3.38
N TRP A 305 -37.42 3.93 -4.25
CA TRP A 305 -37.19 3.32 -5.56
C TRP A 305 -36.56 1.92 -5.50
N VAL A 306 -35.98 1.51 -4.36
CA VAL A 306 -35.42 0.16 -4.14
C VAL A 306 -36.19 -0.62 -3.07
N SER A 307 -37.31 -0.08 -2.58
CA SER A 307 -38.07 -0.65 -1.47
C SER A 307 -38.70 -2.02 -1.78
N SER A 308 -38.94 -2.32 -3.07
CA SER A 308 -39.57 -3.57 -3.54
C SER A 308 -38.95 -4.81 -2.90
N PRO A 309 -39.76 -5.82 -2.49
CA PRO A 309 -39.25 -7.06 -1.89
C PRO A 309 -38.36 -7.88 -2.83
N LYS A 310 -38.36 -7.58 -4.15
CA LYS A 310 -37.53 -8.26 -5.15
C LYS A 310 -36.04 -7.93 -5.04
N TYR A 311 -35.66 -6.82 -4.39
CA TYR A 311 -34.26 -6.44 -4.22
C TYR A 311 -33.65 -7.11 -2.98
N ASP A 312 -32.40 -7.59 -3.12
CA ASP A 312 -31.60 -8.11 -1.99
C ASP A 312 -31.46 -7.03 -0.91
N ARG A 313 -31.56 -7.44 0.37
CA ARG A 313 -31.44 -6.54 1.53
C ARG A 313 -30.16 -5.69 1.49
N ARG A 314 -29.03 -6.26 1.06
CA ARG A 314 -27.74 -5.56 0.96
C ARG A 314 -27.71 -4.59 -0.22
N CYS A 315 -28.46 -4.87 -1.28
CA CYS A 315 -28.64 -3.94 -2.41
C CYS A 315 -29.40 -2.68 -1.94
N LYS A 316 -30.47 -2.88 -1.15
CA LYS A 316 -31.22 -1.77 -0.52
C LYS A 316 -30.33 -0.92 0.38
N LEU A 317 -29.47 -1.59 1.16
CA LEU A 317 -28.56 -0.91 2.07
C LEU A 317 -27.44 -0.14 1.35
N LEU A 318 -26.92 -0.68 0.24
CA LEU A 318 -25.97 0.01 -0.61
C LEU A 318 -26.57 1.28 -1.23
N ALA A 319 -27.83 1.24 -1.64
CA ALA A 319 -28.56 2.42 -2.13
C ALA A 319 -28.73 3.48 -1.03
N ALA A 320 -29.11 3.06 0.19
CA ALA A 320 -29.21 3.96 1.35
C ALA A 320 -27.86 4.61 1.70
N LEU A 321 -26.77 3.83 1.64
CA LEU A 321 -25.42 4.33 1.86
C LEU A 321 -25.03 5.37 0.80
N CYS A 322 -25.36 5.17 -0.47
CA CYS A 322 -25.10 6.14 -1.52
C CYS A 322 -25.84 7.47 -1.28
N ARG A 323 -27.10 7.41 -0.84
CA ARG A 323 -27.89 8.60 -0.46
C ARG A 323 -27.22 9.34 0.71
N GLN A 324 -26.83 8.60 1.76
CA GLN A 324 -26.18 9.20 2.92
C GLN A 324 -24.81 9.82 2.59
N LEU A 325 -24.01 9.17 1.75
CA LEU A 325 -22.74 9.72 1.30
C LEU A 325 -22.92 10.99 0.46
N GLN A 326 -23.97 11.07 -0.36
CA GLN A 326 -24.27 12.30 -1.08
C GLN A 326 -24.72 13.43 -0.14
N ARG A 327 -25.56 13.15 0.87
CA ARG A 327 -25.96 14.15 1.88
C ARG A 327 -24.76 14.75 2.59
N VAL A 328 -23.80 13.90 2.97
CA VAL A 328 -22.55 14.34 3.62
C VAL A 328 -21.65 15.12 2.64
N ALA A 329 -21.67 14.77 1.36
CA ALA A 329 -20.88 15.47 0.33
C ALA A 329 -21.51 16.79 -0.17
N GLY A 330 -22.77 17.07 0.17
CA GLY A 330 -23.50 18.25 -0.31
C GLY A 330 -23.59 18.26 -1.84
N ASP A 331 -23.19 19.37 -2.48
CA ASP A 331 -23.21 19.51 -3.95
C ASP A 331 -22.06 18.78 -4.67
N GLN A 332 -21.06 18.34 -3.91
CA GLN A 332 -19.88 17.66 -4.44
C GLN A 332 -20.17 16.17 -4.68
N PRO A 333 -19.53 15.54 -5.67
CA PRO A 333 -19.66 14.10 -5.86
C PRO A 333 -18.99 13.34 -4.71
N PHE A 334 -19.65 12.27 -4.23
CA PHE A 334 -19.06 11.39 -3.22
C PHE A 334 -18.24 10.28 -3.88
N TYR A 335 -17.28 9.73 -3.14
CA TYR A 335 -16.50 8.58 -3.57
C TYR A 335 -17.02 7.31 -2.90
N LEU A 336 -17.05 6.22 -3.66
CA LEU A 336 -17.30 4.90 -3.09
C LEU A 336 -16.44 3.87 -3.82
N SER A 337 -15.53 3.23 -3.07
CA SER A 337 -14.80 2.08 -3.58
C SER A 337 -15.72 0.85 -3.53
N THR A 338 -15.57 -0.10 -4.45
CA THR A 338 -16.33 -1.36 -4.41
C THR A 338 -15.85 -2.32 -3.32
N HIS A 339 -14.70 -2.03 -2.71
CA HIS A 339 -14.09 -2.85 -1.66
C HIS A 339 -14.64 -2.53 -0.27
N THR A 340 -14.90 -1.25 0.02
CA THR A 340 -15.38 -0.82 1.34
C THR A 340 -16.80 -1.35 1.66
N PRO A 341 -17.79 -1.24 0.75
CA PRO A 341 -19.05 -1.97 0.86
C PRO A 341 -18.87 -3.49 0.86
N GLY A 342 -17.89 -4.01 0.11
CA GLY A 342 -17.63 -5.45 0.03
C GLY A 342 -17.26 -6.06 1.39
N GLU A 343 -16.42 -5.36 2.15
CA GLU A 343 -16.04 -5.72 3.52
C GLU A 343 -17.18 -5.49 4.53
N LEU A 344 -17.92 -4.38 4.39
CA LEU A 344 -19.01 -4.02 5.32
C LEU A 344 -20.28 -4.86 5.14
N PHE A 345 -20.54 -5.38 3.94
CA PHE A 345 -21.76 -6.09 3.58
C PHE A 345 -21.57 -7.58 3.29
N ASP A 346 -20.34 -8.09 3.46
CA ASP A 346 -19.95 -9.43 3.02
C ASP A 346 -20.38 -9.68 1.55
N LEU A 347 -19.97 -8.75 0.67
CA LEU A 347 -20.25 -8.76 -0.75
C LEU A 347 -18.96 -8.90 -1.55
N LYS A 348 -18.98 -9.76 -2.57
CA LYS A 348 -17.91 -9.76 -3.57
C LYS A 348 -17.85 -8.38 -4.25
N PRO A 349 -16.67 -7.76 -4.45
CA PRO A 349 -16.56 -6.43 -5.05
C PRO A 349 -17.25 -6.30 -6.41
N MET A 350 -17.25 -7.38 -7.21
CA MET A 350 -17.97 -7.44 -8.49
C MET A 350 -19.49 -7.32 -8.34
N GLN A 351 -20.07 -7.88 -7.27
CA GLN A 351 -21.50 -7.76 -6.99
C GLN A 351 -21.86 -6.32 -6.60
N CYS A 352 -21.04 -5.68 -5.76
CA CYS A 352 -21.18 -4.27 -5.41
C CYS A 352 -21.11 -3.38 -6.66
N TRP A 353 -20.14 -3.63 -7.55
CA TRP A 353 -20.01 -2.91 -8.81
C TRP A 353 -21.25 -3.08 -9.69
N ARG A 354 -21.77 -4.30 -9.85
CA ARG A 354 -22.99 -4.57 -10.64
C ARG A 354 -24.21 -3.82 -10.12
N TRP A 355 -24.36 -3.70 -8.80
CA TRP A 355 -25.45 -2.92 -8.21
C TRP A 355 -25.26 -1.42 -8.37
N LEU A 356 -24.04 -0.89 -8.21
CA LEU A 356 -23.77 0.52 -8.52
C LEU A 356 -24.01 0.85 -10.00
N ASP A 357 -23.61 -0.05 -10.92
CA ASP A 357 -23.88 0.08 -12.36
C ASP A 357 -25.39 0.01 -12.64
N LEU A 358 -26.13 -0.87 -11.96
CA LEU A 358 -27.58 -0.91 -12.03
C LEU A 358 -28.20 0.41 -11.58
N PHE A 359 -27.75 1.02 -10.49
CA PHE A 359 -28.29 2.30 -10.01
C PHE A 359 -28.04 3.43 -11.00
N VAL A 360 -26.90 3.39 -11.72
CA VAL A 360 -26.62 4.31 -12.83
C VAL A 360 -27.59 4.08 -13.99
N ARG A 361 -27.80 2.83 -14.40
CA ARG A 361 -28.76 2.47 -15.49
C ARG A 361 -30.20 2.84 -15.15
N LEU A 362 -30.57 2.79 -13.87
CA LEU A 362 -31.89 3.21 -13.37
C LEU A 362 -32.02 4.75 -13.24
N GLY A 363 -30.97 5.51 -13.57
CA GLY A 363 -30.97 6.97 -13.46
C GLY A 363 -31.04 7.47 -12.02
N LYS A 364 -30.53 6.69 -11.05
CA LYS A 364 -30.50 7.05 -9.63
C LYS A 364 -29.12 7.53 -9.16
N LEU A 365 -28.07 7.12 -9.89
CA LEU A 365 -26.72 7.63 -9.76
C LEU A 365 -26.20 8.15 -11.11
N THR A 366 -25.30 9.12 -11.07
CA THR A 366 -24.44 9.48 -12.21
C THR A 366 -22.99 9.22 -11.86
N LYS A 367 -22.23 8.62 -12.79
CA LYS A 367 -20.80 8.42 -12.62
C LYS A 367 -20.06 9.67 -13.10
N VAL A 368 -19.49 10.44 -12.17
CA VAL A 368 -18.83 11.72 -12.44
C VAL A 368 -17.38 11.53 -12.85
N GLU A 369 -16.65 10.66 -12.15
CA GLU A 369 -15.27 10.31 -12.50
C GLU A 369 -15.07 8.81 -12.33
N THR A 370 -14.54 8.15 -13.35
CA THR A 370 -14.21 6.73 -13.24
C THR A 370 -12.97 6.53 -12.40
N GLY A 371 -13.09 5.73 -11.34
CA GLY A 371 -11.97 5.37 -10.51
C GLY A 371 -10.88 4.65 -11.30
N SER A 372 -9.63 4.85 -10.90
CA SER A 372 -8.47 4.23 -11.53
C SER A 372 -7.68 3.49 -10.46
N LEU A 373 -7.55 2.17 -10.64
CA LEU A 373 -6.70 1.35 -9.79
C LEU A 373 -5.23 1.81 -9.86
N ALA A 374 -4.78 2.24 -11.05
CA ALA A 374 -3.43 2.76 -11.28
C ALA A 374 -3.16 4.07 -10.50
N LYS A 375 -4.18 4.93 -10.37
CA LYS A 375 -4.09 6.18 -9.59
C LYS A 375 -4.58 6.02 -8.14
N ARG A 376 -4.94 4.80 -7.71
CA ARG A 376 -5.60 4.51 -6.42
C ARG A 376 -6.80 5.41 -6.12
N ARG A 377 -7.56 5.76 -7.16
CA ARG A 377 -8.75 6.62 -7.05
C ARG A 377 -10.01 5.78 -7.08
N ALA A 378 -10.87 5.94 -6.09
CA ALA A 378 -12.22 5.38 -6.11
C ALA A 378 -13.08 6.09 -7.16
N THR A 379 -14.13 5.42 -7.63
CA THR A 379 -15.09 6.04 -8.54
C THR A 379 -15.89 7.10 -7.79
N ARG A 380 -16.13 8.23 -8.46
CA ARG A 380 -16.97 9.31 -7.95
C ARG A 380 -18.35 9.24 -8.55
N PHE A 381 -19.35 9.31 -7.69
CA PHE A 381 -20.75 9.26 -8.05
C PHE A 381 -21.45 10.53 -7.58
N ARG A 382 -22.54 10.86 -8.27
CA ARG A 382 -23.55 11.80 -7.79
C ARG A 382 -24.86 11.05 -7.63
N TYR A 383 -25.49 11.17 -6.48
CA TYR A 383 -26.84 10.66 -6.28
C TYR A 383 -27.84 11.68 -6.85
N ILE A 384 -28.73 11.21 -7.74
CA ILE A 384 -29.62 12.07 -8.53
C ILE A 384 -31.09 11.67 -8.42
N ALA A 385 -31.42 10.73 -7.52
CA ALA A 385 -32.82 10.40 -7.27
C ALA A 385 -33.49 11.49 -6.42
N ASP A 386 -34.81 11.63 -6.57
CA ASP A 386 -35.60 12.73 -6.02
C ASP A 386 -35.81 12.65 -4.49
N ASP A 387 -35.18 11.68 -3.82
CA ASP A 387 -35.30 11.42 -2.39
C ASP A 387 -34.04 11.81 -1.60
N LEU A 388 -33.20 12.68 -2.18
CA LEU A 388 -31.97 13.16 -1.56
C LEU A 388 -32.23 13.91 -0.25
#